data_AF-A0A1J4VKU7-F1
#
_entry.id   AF-A0A1J4VKU7-F1
#
_cell.length_a   1.000
_cell.length_b   1.000
_cell.length_c   1.000
_cell.angle_alpha   90.00
_cell.angle_beta   90.00
_cell.angle_gamma   90.00
#
_symmetry.space_group_name_H-M   'P 1'
#
loop_
_entity.id
_entity.type
_entity.pdbx_description
1 polymer ?
#
loop_
_entity_poly.entity_id
_entity_poly.type
_entity_poly.pdbx_seq_one_letter_code
_entity_poly.pdbx_strand_id
1 'polypeptide(L)'
;MALTPSGTPEVTLDKLTQLKQNGLARLAVSLDASNAESHDKFRQVAGSFQWTLKIIQWANEIGLPVQINTTMTKHNLEDVDAIVTLLQSLNIVLWSVFFLVPVGRGAVETEISAADYEKVFHNYSQLKGKCGACEYKSICGGSRARAFAISGDPMESDPFCIHVPKRYAISESEKRFW
;
A
#
# COMPACT_ATOMS: atom_id res chain seq x y z
N MET A 1 17.34 -4.59 -10.26
CA MET A 1 17.79 -4.34 -8.86
C MET A 1 16.88 -3.30 -8.22
N ALA A 2 16.55 -3.42 -6.94
CA ALA A 2 15.74 -2.44 -6.20
C ALA A 2 16.50 -1.95 -4.96
N LEU A 3 16.27 -0.71 -4.54
CA LEU A 3 16.93 -0.08 -3.39
C LEU A 3 15.90 0.61 -2.51
N THR A 4 16.07 0.52 -1.19
CA THR A 4 15.16 1.12 -0.21
C THR A 4 15.88 2.10 0.72
N PRO A 5 16.16 3.35 0.30
CA PRO A 5 16.76 4.33 1.20
C PRO A 5 15.76 4.84 2.24
N SER A 6 16.28 5.31 3.37
CA SER A 6 15.52 6.11 4.33
C SER A 6 15.30 7.53 3.80
N GLY A 7 14.19 8.17 4.20
CA GLY A 7 13.94 9.58 3.93
C GLY A 7 14.89 10.49 4.70
N THR A 8 16.00 10.89 4.07
CA THR A 8 17.05 11.73 4.66
C THR A 8 17.52 12.79 3.65
N PRO A 9 18.17 13.87 4.08
CA PRO A 9 18.73 14.87 3.17
C PRO A 9 19.87 14.33 2.29
N GLU A 10 20.40 13.14 2.59
CA GLU A 10 21.50 12.52 1.85
C GLU A 10 21.08 11.95 0.50
N VAL A 11 19.79 11.69 0.29
CA VAL A 11 19.26 11.30 -1.01
C VAL A 11 19.09 12.55 -1.84
N THR A 12 19.77 12.63 -2.99
CA THR A 12 19.72 13.77 -3.91
C THR A 12 19.32 13.31 -5.30
N LEU A 13 18.79 14.24 -6.11
CA LEU A 13 18.44 13.98 -7.51
C LEU A 13 19.63 13.42 -8.30
N ASP A 14 20.83 13.97 -8.09
CA ASP A 14 22.04 13.50 -8.78
C ASP A 14 22.37 12.04 -8.43
N LYS A 15 22.29 11.67 -7.15
CA LYS A 15 22.53 10.29 -6.71
C LYS A 15 21.47 9.34 -7.28
N LEU A 16 20.20 9.73 -7.30
CA LEU A 16 19.13 8.93 -7.90
C LEU A 16 19.31 8.75 -9.41
N THR A 17 19.75 9.80 -10.11
CA THR A 17 20.05 9.77 -11.54
C THR A 17 21.20 8.80 -11.82
N GLN A 18 22.29 8.88 -11.05
CA GLN A 18 23.40 7.95 -11.16
C GLN A 18 22.96 6.51 -10.89
N LEU A 19 22.16 6.26 -9.84
CA LEU A 19 21.65 4.93 -9.54
C LEU A 19 20.80 4.38 -10.69
N LYS A 20 19.92 5.19 -11.29
CA LYS A 20 19.13 4.79 -12.46
C LYS A 20 20.02 4.42 -13.65
N GLN A 21 21.03 5.25 -13.96
CA GLN A 21 21.98 4.98 -15.03
C GLN A 21 22.78 3.69 -14.81
N ASN A 22 23.03 3.32 -13.55
CA ASN A 22 23.67 2.07 -13.16
C ASN A 22 22.70 0.87 -13.04
N GLY A 23 21.47 0.99 -13.55
CA GLY A 23 20.53 -0.14 -13.65
C GLY A 23 19.63 -0.35 -12.43
N LEU A 24 19.47 0.65 -11.56
CA LEU A 24 18.41 0.63 -10.55
C LEU A 24 17.05 0.61 -11.25
N ALA A 25 16.26 -0.43 -10.99
CA ALA A 25 14.99 -0.67 -11.67
C ALA A 25 13.77 -0.14 -10.89
N ARG A 26 13.90 0.02 -9.58
CA ARG A 26 12.84 0.53 -8.70
C ARG A 26 13.41 1.12 -7.43
N LEU A 27 12.85 2.24 -7.00
CA LEU A 27 13.14 2.84 -5.70
C LEU A 27 11.99 2.53 -4.74
N ALA A 28 12.29 2.02 -3.55
CA ALA A 28 11.30 1.88 -2.50
C ALA A 28 11.59 2.91 -1.40
N VAL A 29 10.57 3.58 -0.89
CA VAL A 29 10.71 4.47 0.28
C VAL A 29 9.59 4.16 1.26
N SER A 30 9.71 4.66 2.49
CA SER A 30 8.72 4.39 3.52
C SER A 30 7.83 5.57 3.84
N LEU A 31 6.53 5.33 3.91
CA LEU A 31 5.52 6.25 4.45
C LEU A 31 4.61 5.49 5.41
N ASP A 32 4.70 5.81 6.71
CA ASP A 32 3.89 5.15 7.75
C ASP A 32 2.78 6.02 8.34
N ALA A 33 2.56 7.21 7.79
CA ALA A 33 1.46 8.09 8.17
C ALA A 33 1.14 9.07 7.03
N SER A 34 -0.04 9.68 7.07
CA SER A 34 -0.56 10.65 6.10
C SER A 34 0.00 12.06 6.26
N ASN A 35 0.65 12.34 7.39
CA ASN A 35 1.16 13.67 7.74
C ASN A 35 2.53 13.60 8.42
N ALA A 36 3.24 14.74 8.39
CA ALA A 36 4.61 14.86 8.89
C ALA A 36 4.73 14.59 10.39
N GLU A 37 3.79 15.08 11.20
CA GLU A 37 3.84 14.92 12.66
C GLU A 37 3.83 13.44 13.05
N SER A 38 2.84 12.69 12.55
CA SER A 38 2.70 11.27 12.86
C SER A 38 3.84 10.45 12.27
N HIS A 39 4.24 10.72 11.02
CA HIS A 39 5.30 9.99 10.34
C HIS A 39 6.66 10.16 11.03
N ASP A 40 7.06 11.41 11.29
CA ASP A 40 8.34 11.73 11.91
C ASP A 40 8.39 11.23 13.36
N LYS A 41 7.26 11.29 14.07
CA LYS A 41 7.13 10.69 15.41
C LYS A 41 7.30 9.18 15.37
N PHE A 42 6.70 8.49 14.40
CA PHE A 42 6.90 7.05 14.24
C PHE A 42 8.35 6.70 13.90
N ARG A 43 8.97 7.46 12.98
CA ARG A 43 10.35 7.23 12.52
C ARG A 43 11.41 7.72 13.51
N GLN A 44 11.03 8.58 14.45
CA GLN A 44 11.92 9.30 15.37
C GLN A 44 12.97 10.15 14.61
N VAL A 45 12.58 10.73 13.48
CA VAL A 45 13.43 11.56 12.62
C VAL A 45 12.62 12.73 12.09
N ALA A 46 12.88 13.93 12.61
CA ALA A 46 12.22 15.15 12.14
C ALA A 46 12.62 15.48 10.69
N GLY A 47 11.63 15.79 9.85
CA GLY A 47 11.79 16.09 8.43
C GLY A 47 11.69 14.86 7.51
N SER A 48 11.62 13.64 8.05
CA SER A 48 11.66 12.40 7.26
C SER A 48 10.51 12.27 6.28
N PHE A 49 9.32 12.74 6.65
CA PHE A 49 8.16 12.79 5.76
C PHE A 49 8.41 13.67 4.53
N GLN A 50 8.90 14.89 4.75
CA GLN A 50 9.13 15.85 3.67
C GLN A 50 10.27 15.41 2.75
N TRP A 51 11.35 14.86 3.30
CA TRP A 51 12.41 14.27 2.47
C TRP A 51 11.89 13.10 1.66
N THR A 52 11.05 12.24 2.23
CA THR A 52 10.44 11.14 1.50
C THR A 52 9.60 11.62 0.33
N LEU A 53 8.71 12.59 0.53
CA LEU A 53 7.91 13.17 -0.57
C LEU A 53 8.80 13.77 -1.68
N LYS A 54 9.88 14.45 -1.29
CA LYS A 54 10.85 15.02 -2.23
C LYS A 54 11.58 13.94 -3.04
N ILE A 55 11.96 12.84 -2.40
CA ILE A 55 12.58 11.68 -3.06
C ILE A 55 11.61 11.07 -4.07
N ILE A 56 10.33 10.93 -3.72
CA ILE A 56 9.29 10.42 -4.63
C ILE A 56 9.15 11.33 -5.84
N GLN A 57 9.12 12.65 -5.63
CA GLN A 57 9.07 13.63 -6.70
C GLN A 57 10.26 13.47 -7.66
N TRP A 58 11.49 13.49 -7.13
CA TRP A 58 12.70 13.33 -7.93
C TRP A 58 12.78 12.00 -8.68
N ALA A 59 12.38 10.90 -8.05
CA ALA A 59 12.33 9.59 -8.70
C ALA A 59 11.36 9.61 -9.88
N ASN A 60 10.19 10.24 -9.73
CA ASN A 60 9.23 10.40 -10.80
C ASN A 60 9.73 11.31 -11.93
N GLU A 61 10.40 12.43 -11.62
CA GLU A 61 11.00 13.34 -12.61
C GLU A 61 11.99 12.61 -13.52
N ILE A 62 12.80 11.71 -12.97
CA ILE A 62 13.75 10.91 -13.76
C ILE A 62 13.13 9.64 -14.33
N GLY A 63 11.85 9.36 -14.11
CA GLY A 63 11.16 8.15 -14.56
C GLY A 63 11.70 6.87 -13.92
N LEU A 64 12.04 6.90 -12.62
CA LEU A 64 12.40 5.75 -11.81
C LEU A 64 11.14 5.29 -11.04
N PRO A 65 10.59 4.09 -11.31
CA PRO A 65 9.37 3.64 -10.64
C PRO A 65 9.52 3.61 -9.12
N VAL A 66 8.50 4.12 -8.43
CA VAL A 66 8.47 4.24 -6.96
C VAL A 66 7.56 3.19 -6.33
N GLN A 67 8.06 2.54 -5.30
CA GLN A 67 7.29 1.71 -4.38
C GLN A 67 7.24 2.36 -3.00
N ILE A 68 6.09 2.25 -2.33
CA ILE A 68 5.95 2.69 -0.95
C ILE A 68 5.83 1.49 -0.02
N ASN A 69 6.56 1.55 1.09
CA ASN A 69 6.52 0.57 2.16
C ASN A 69 5.91 1.20 3.41
N THR A 70 4.88 0.57 3.97
CA THR A 70 4.21 1.02 5.20
C THR A 70 4.22 -0.11 6.22
N THR A 71 4.70 0.14 7.43
CA THR A 71 4.56 -0.81 8.53
C THR A 71 3.30 -0.50 9.31
N MET A 72 2.37 -1.45 9.36
CA MET A 72 1.12 -1.28 10.10
C MET A 72 1.31 -1.53 11.58
N THR A 73 0.84 -0.56 12.37
CA THR A 73 0.88 -0.59 13.84
C THR A 73 -0.38 0.05 14.40
N LYS A 74 -0.61 -0.10 15.72
CA LYS A 74 -1.73 0.58 16.39
C LYS A 74 -1.67 2.11 16.23
N HIS A 75 -0.49 2.68 15.97
CA HIS A 75 -0.30 4.11 15.84
C HIS A 75 -0.88 4.71 14.55
N ASN A 76 -0.92 3.94 13.47
CA ASN A 76 -1.35 4.43 12.16
C ASN A 76 -2.59 3.70 11.64
N LEU A 77 -3.19 2.79 12.42
CA LEU A 77 -4.37 2.04 12.02
C LEU A 77 -5.57 2.94 11.68
N GLU A 78 -5.80 3.99 12.46
CA GLU A 78 -6.87 4.97 12.20
C GLU A 78 -6.53 5.92 11.04
N ASP A 79 -5.25 6.00 10.66
CA ASP A 79 -4.74 6.89 9.61
C ASP A 79 -4.68 6.19 8.23
N VAL A 80 -5.04 4.91 8.14
CA VAL A 80 -4.91 4.09 6.92
C VAL A 80 -5.64 4.71 5.73
N ASP A 81 -6.90 5.15 5.89
CA ASP A 81 -7.67 5.74 4.80
C ASP A 81 -7.02 7.04 4.28
N ALA A 82 -6.44 7.83 5.19
CA ALA A 82 -5.73 9.05 4.83
C ALA A 82 -4.38 8.75 4.16
N ILE A 83 -3.66 7.70 4.60
CA ILE A 83 -2.47 7.19 3.91
C ILE A 83 -2.85 6.76 2.50
N VAL A 84 -3.91 5.97 2.31
CA VAL A 84 -4.38 5.54 0.98
C VAL A 84 -4.68 6.75 0.09
N THR A 85 -5.38 7.76 0.64
CA THR A 85 -5.69 9.01 -0.10
C THR A 85 -4.41 9.75 -0.50
N LEU A 86 -3.42 9.83 0.38
CA LEU A 86 -2.10 10.40 0.06
C LEU A 86 -1.43 9.59 -1.05
N LEU A 87 -1.38 8.26 -0.94
CA LEU A 87 -0.72 7.40 -1.94
C LEU A 87 -1.38 7.49 -3.33
N GLN A 88 -2.71 7.64 -3.39
CA GLN A 88 -3.44 7.87 -4.65
C GLN A 88 -3.06 9.19 -5.32
N SER A 89 -2.62 10.19 -4.54
CA SER A 89 -2.14 11.48 -5.07
C SER A 89 -0.70 11.40 -5.60
N LEU A 90 0.04 10.34 -5.28
CA LEU A 90 1.43 10.14 -5.66
C LEU A 90 1.54 9.23 -6.87
N ASN A 91 2.49 9.53 -7.76
CA ASN A 91 2.81 8.62 -8.86
C ASN A 91 3.70 7.48 -8.32
N ILE A 92 3.06 6.35 -7.96
CA ILE A 92 3.71 5.15 -7.45
C ILE A 92 3.23 3.93 -8.25
N VAL A 93 4.07 2.90 -8.35
CA VAL A 93 3.73 1.66 -9.07
C VAL A 93 3.35 0.50 -8.14
N LEU A 94 3.67 0.61 -6.85
CA LEU A 94 3.37 -0.42 -5.86
C LEU A 94 3.30 0.14 -4.45
N TRP A 95 2.32 -0.28 -3.67
CA TRP A 95 2.28 -0.12 -2.23
C TRP A 95 2.42 -1.49 -1.55
N SER A 96 3.40 -1.63 -0.67
CA SER A 96 3.68 -2.84 0.10
C SER A 96 3.44 -2.57 1.58
N VAL A 97 2.50 -3.30 2.15
CA VAL A 97 2.12 -3.21 3.56
C VAL A 97 2.84 -4.31 4.33
N PHE A 98 3.57 -3.93 5.38
CA PHE A 98 4.33 -4.83 6.24
C PHE A 98 3.69 -4.94 7.62
N PHE A 99 3.88 -6.10 8.23
CA PHE A 99 3.55 -6.33 9.63
C PHE A 99 4.70 -5.89 10.52
N LEU A 100 4.36 -5.40 11.70
CA LEU A 100 5.38 -5.12 12.70
C LEU A 100 6.02 -6.44 13.15
N VAL A 101 7.33 -6.55 13.00
CA VAL A 101 8.12 -7.59 13.66
C VAL A 101 8.69 -6.96 14.93
N PRO A 102 8.26 -7.40 16.14
CA PRO A 102 8.60 -6.71 17.39
C PRO A 102 10.03 -7.02 17.82
N VAL A 103 10.98 -6.27 17.26
CA VAL A 103 12.40 -6.31 17.60
C VAL A 103 12.96 -4.89 17.76
N GLY A 104 14.00 -4.75 18.59
CA GLY A 104 14.66 -3.46 18.82
C GLY A 104 13.71 -2.42 19.45
N ARG A 105 13.49 -1.30 18.75
CA ARG A 105 12.58 -0.21 19.19
C ARG A 105 11.09 -0.52 18.93
N GLY A 106 10.78 -1.58 18.17
CA GLY A 106 9.41 -2.00 17.92
C GLY A 106 8.85 -2.74 19.14
N ALA A 107 8.00 -2.07 19.92
CA ALA A 107 7.36 -2.69 21.08
C ALA A 107 6.20 -3.60 20.64
N VAL A 108 6.11 -4.80 21.24
CA VAL A 108 5.02 -5.77 20.99
C VAL A 108 3.63 -5.12 21.16
N GLU A 109 3.51 -4.17 22.08
CA GLU A 109 2.26 -3.46 22.38
C GLU A 109 1.71 -2.66 21.19
N THR A 110 2.56 -2.33 20.21
CA THR A 110 2.21 -1.55 19.03
C THR A 110 1.78 -2.43 17.84
N GLU A 111 1.88 -3.75 17.97
CA GLU A 111 1.39 -4.71 16.98
C GLU A 111 -0.13 -4.69 16.91
N ILE A 112 -0.70 -4.70 15.70
CA ILE A 112 -2.15 -4.77 15.53
C ILE A 112 -2.64 -6.21 15.64
N SER A 113 -3.90 -6.38 16.07
CA SER A 113 -4.48 -7.72 16.19
C SER A 113 -4.71 -8.35 14.81
N ALA A 114 -4.87 -9.68 14.76
CA ALA A 114 -5.29 -10.37 13.53
C ALA A 114 -6.54 -9.73 12.90
N ALA A 115 -7.54 -9.38 13.71
CA ALA A 115 -8.76 -8.73 13.24
C ALA A 115 -8.53 -7.29 12.73
N ASP A 116 -7.52 -6.60 13.24
CA ASP A 116 -7.15 -5.28 12.75
C ASP A 116 -6.35 -5.36 11.45
N TYR A 117 -5.50 -6.38 11.27
CA TYR A 117 -4.87 -6.65 9.98
C TYR A 117 -5.91 -6.83 8.88
N GLU A 118 -6.95 -7.62 9.17
CA GLU A 118 -8.10 -7.75 8.29
C GLU A 118 -8.62 -6.34 7.94
N LYS A 119 -9.00 -5.49 8.90
CA LYS A 119 -9.49 -4.12 8.61
C LYS A 119 -8.59 -3.29 7.68
N VAL A 120 -7.25 -3.37 7.81
CA VAL A 120 -6.32 -2.64 6.93
C VAL A 120 -6.44 -3.09 5.47
N PHE A 121 -6.59 -4.40 5.23
CA PHE A 121 -6.81 -4.93 3.89
C PHE A 121 -8.25 -4.74 3.39
N HIS A 122 -9.09 -4.15 4.22
CA HIS A 122 -10.52 -4.30 4.15
C HIS A 122 -11.28 -3.00 4.32
N ASN A 123 -11.13 -2.15 3.30
CA ASN A 123 -12.17 -1.19 2.93
C ASN A 123 -13.37 -1.93 2.27
N TYR A 124 -13.95 -2.89 2.99
CA TYR A 124 -14.99 -3.79 2.49
C TYR A 124 -16.27 -3.11 2.01
N SER A 125 -16.53 -1.91 2.53
CA SER A 125 -17.63 -1.06 2.10
C SER A 125 -17.48 -0.62 0.64
N GLN A 126 -16.25 -0.52 0.15
CA GLN A 126 -15.93 -0.05 -1.20
C GLN A 126 -15.73 -1.18 -2.21
N LEU A 127 -15.74 -2.44 -1.76
CA LEU A 127 -15.62 -3.59 -2.64
C LEU A 127 -16.76 -3.60 -3.66
N LYS A 128 -16.38 -3.81 -4.93
CA LYS A 128 -17.27 -3.88 -6.08
C LYS A 128 -17.50 -5.34 -6.48
N GLY A 129 -18.43 -5.53 -7.43
CA GLY A 129 -18.75 -6.83 -8.02
C GLY A 129 -19.07 -7.95 -7.01
N LYS A 130 -18.60 -9.17 -7.29
CA LYS A 130 -18.76 -10.36 -6.41
C LYS A 130 -18.28 -10.06 -5.00
N CYS A 131 -17.09 -9.50 -4.85
CA CYS A 131 -16.51 -9.26 -3.53
C CYS A 131 -17.34 -8.27 -2.70
N GLY A 132 -17.96 -7.27 -3.34
CA GLY A 132 -18.86 -6.31 -2.69
C GLY A 132 -20.20 -6.89 -2.23
N ALA A 133 -20.72 -7.85 -2.99
CA ALA A 133 -21.99 -8.53 -2.71
C ALA A 133 -21.84 -9.80 -1.84
N CYS A 134 -20.60 -10.23 -1.55
CA CYS A 134 -20.27 -11.46 -0.82
C CYS A 134 -20.76 -11.45 0.64
N GLU A 135 -21.39 -12.54 1.08
CA GLU A 135 -21.75 -12.73 2.49
C GLU A 135 -20.52 -12.85 3.41
N TYR A 136 -19.39 -13.30 2.86
CA TYR A 136 -18.10 -13.40 3.56
C TYR A 136 -17.24 -12.16 3.37
N LYS A 137 -17.82 -11.08 2.82
CA LYS A 137 -17.04 -9.89 2.50
C LYS A 137 -16.40 -9.29 3.72
N SER A 138 -16.86 -9.51 4.96
CA SER A 138 -16.25 -8.94 6.16
C SER A 138 -15.11 -9.78 6.76
N ILE A 139 -14.78 -10.91 6.14
CA ILE A 139 -13.74 -11.85 6.61
C ILE A 139 -12.73 -12.20 5.53
N CYS A 140 -13.15 -12.30 4.25
CA CYS A 140 -12.26 -12.71 3.16
C CYS A 140 -11.90 -11.55 2.22
N GLY A 141 -12.91 -10.78 1.78
CA GLY A 141 -12.73 -9.71 0.79
C GLY A 141 -12.26 -10.12 -0.60
N GLY A 142 -11.69 -11.30 -0.81
CA GLY A 142 -10.97 -11.69 -2.03
C GLY A 142 -9.58 -11.05 -2.15
N SER A 143 -8.73 -11.58 -3.05
CA SER A 143 -7.38 -11.06 -3.27
C SER A 143 -7.38 -9.70 -3.98
N ARG A 144 -7.04 -8.65 -3.25
CA ARG A 144 -6.94 -7.27 -3.77
C ARG A 144 -5.81 -7.11 -4.80
N ALA A 145 -4.71 -7.85 -4.59
CA ALA A 145 -3.57 -7.87 -5.52
C ALA A 145 -3.96 -8.44 -6.89
N ARG A 146 -4.78 -9.51 -6.92
CA ARG A 146 -5.27 -10.10 -8.18
C ARG A 146 -6.31 -9.22 -8.85
N ALA A 147 -7.21 -8.62 -8.08
CA ALA A 147 -8.15 -7.62 -8.59
C ALA A 147 -7.39 -6.50 -9.32
N PHE A 148 -6.43 -5.86 -8.64
CA PHE A 148 -5.62 -4.79 -9.24
C PHE A 148 -4.83 -5.23 -10.48
N ALA A 149 -4.20 -6.41 -10.43
CA ALA A 149 -3.40 -6.90 -11.55
C ALA A 149 -4.21 -7.13 -12.84
N ILE A 150 -5.51 -7.42 -12.73
CA ILE A 150 -6.38 -7.71 -13.88
C ILE A 150 -7.22 -6.50 -14.29
N SER A 151 -7.79 -5.76 -13.33
CA SER A 151 -8.73 -4.67 -13.61
C SER A 151 -8.11 -3.27 -13.52
N GLY A 152 -6.93 -3.13 -12.91
CA GLY A 152 -6.37 -1.83 -12.52
C GLY A 152 -7.08 -1.18 -11.32
N ASP A 153 -8.08 -1.84 -10.73
CA ASP A 153 -8.83 -1.37 -9.55
C ASP A 153 -8.73 -2.41 -8.41
N PRO A 154 -8.08 -2.10 -7.27
CA PRO A 154 -7.96 -3.05 -6.17
C PRO A 154 -9.29 -3.34 -5.46
N MET A 155 -10.33 -2.52 -5.69
CA MET A 155 -11.66 -2.72 -5.12
C MET A 155 -12.54 -3.66 -5.95
N GLU A 156 -12.10 -4.04 -7.16
CA GLU A 156 -12.85 -4.97 -8.01
C GLU A 156 -12.88 -6.42 -7.46
N SER A 157 -13.70 -7.26 -8.06
CA SER A 157 -13.79 -8.67 -7.66
C SER A 157 -12.46 -9.40 -7.81
N ASP A 158 -12.17 -10.34 -6.91
CA ASP A 158 -11.07 -11.28 -7.13
C ASP A 158 -11.44 -12.19 -8.31
N PRO A 159 -10.72 -12.08 -9.45
CA PRO A 159 -11.09 -12.75 -10.69
C PRO A 159 -10.99 -14.28 -10.60
N PHE A 160 -10.25 -14.81 -9.62
CA PHE A 160 -10.06 -16.25 -9.44
C PHE A 160 -10.87 -16.83 -8.28
N CYS A 161 -11.74 -16.03 -7.65
CA CYS A 161 -12.61 -16.52 -6.59
C CYS A 161 -13.73 -17.40 -7.16
N ILE A 162 -13.73 -18.68 -6.79
CA ILE A 162 -14.74 -19.67 -7.23
C ILE A 162 -16.10 -19.45 -6.59
N HIS A 163 -16.17 -18.75 -5.46
CA HIS A 163 -17.41 -18.50 -4.75
C HIS A 163 -18.30 -17.52 -5.53
N VAL A 164 -19.60 -17.79 -5.57
CA VAL A 164 -20.60 -16.88 -6.12
C VAL A 164 -21.52 -16.45 -4.98
N PRO A 165 -21.50 -15.17 -4.59
CA PRO A 165 -22.39 -14.67 -3.55
C PRO A 165 -23.85 -14.83 -3.86
N LYS A 166 -24.66 -15.14 -2.85
CA LYS A 166 -26.13 -15.22 -3.00
C LYS A 166 -26.78 -13.92 -3.46
N ARG A 167 -26.17 -12.77 -3.12
CA ARG A 167 -26.67 -11.43 -3.47
C ARG A 167 -26.07 -10.87 -4.77
N TYR A 168 -25.28 -11.67 -5.49
CA TYR A 168 -24.64 -11.24 -6.73
C TYR A 168 -25.36 -11.82 -7.95
N ALA A 169 -25.92 -10.95 -8.79
CA ALA A 169 -26.52 -11.36 -10.06
C ALA A 169 -25.41 -11.55 -11.10
N ILE A 170 -25.25 -12.79 -11.59
CA ILE A 170 -24.25 -13.12 -12.62
C ILE A 170 -24.70 -12.50 -13.95
N SER A 171 -23.83 -11.70 -14.58
CA SER A 171 -24.09 -11.17 -15.92
C SER A 171 -23.97 -12.28 -16.99
N GLU A 172 -24.69 -12.15 -18.10
CA GLU A 172 -24.67 -13.14 -19.20
C GLU A 172 -23.27 -13.34 -19.81
N SER A 173 -22.44 -12.29 -19.78
CA SER A 173 -21.04 -12.31 -20.21
C SER A 173 -20.12 -13.14 -19.29
N GLU A 174 -20.47 -13.26 -18.01
CA GLU A 174 -19.67 -14.00 -17.02
C GLU A 174 -20.05 -15.48 -16.93
N LYS A 175 -21.24 -15.88 -17.39
CA LYS A 175 -21.67 -17.30 -17.49
C LYS A 175 -20.75 -18.15 -18.38
N ARG A 176 -19.93 -17.53 -19.25
CA ARG A 176 -19.04 -18.24 -20.18
C ARG A 176 -17.74 -18.72 -19.52
N PHE A 177 -17.40 -18.21 -18.35
CA PHE A 177 -16.17 -18.53 -17.62
C PHE A 177 -16.39 -19.41 -16.37
N TRP A 178 -17.64 -19.79 -16.08
CA TRP A 178 -18.03 -20.59 -14.90
C TRP A 178 -18.98 -21.72 -15.28
#